data_AF-A0A368B3U7-F1
#
_entry.id   AF-A0A368B3U7-F1
#
_cell.length_a   1.000
_cell.length_b   1.000
_cell.length_c   1.000
_cell.angle_alpha   90.00
_cell.angle_beta   90.00
_cell.angle_gamma   90.00
#
_symmetry.space_group_name_H-M   'P 1'
#
loop_
_entity.id
_entity.type
_entity.pdbx_description
1 polymer ?
#
loop_
_entity_poly.entity_id
_entity_poly.type
_entity_poly.pdbx_seq_one_letter_code
_entity_poly.pdbx_strand_id
1 'polypeptide(L)'
;MLIKRGNGFYIGPICINYGFIAFGVISPLMILGFSATLPIVWTLSLSILASFALPILFYPFAWSIWLMLYYLCLPKELYENRSENSDDLLFDEDERL
;
A
#
# COMPACT_ATOMS: atom_id res chain seq x y z
N MET A 1 -14.42 -21.39 3.09
CA MET A 1 -12.99 -21.73 3.19
C MET A 1 -12.36 -20.60 3.97
N LEU A 2 -11.79 -20.90 5.15
CA LEU A 2 -11.13 -19.90 5.99
C LEU A 2 -9.81 -19.51 5.33
N ILE A 3 -9.60 -18.23 5.05
CA ILE A 3 -8.33 -17.75 4.51
C ILE A 3 -7.48 -17.26 5.67
N LYS A 4 -6.52 -18.08 6.09
CA LYS A 4 -5.51 -17.67 7.06
C LYS A 4 -4.65 -16.55 6.48
N ARG A 5 -4.54 -15.43 7.20
CA ARG A 5 -3.63 -14.34 6.83
C ARG A 5 -2.21 -14.76 7.12
N GLY A 6 -1.53 -15.28 6.09
CA GLY A 6 -0.11 -15.60 6.21
C GLY A 6 0.77 -14.37 6.34
N ASN A 7 2.04 -14.60 6.66
CA ASN A 7 3.07 -13.58 6.82
C ASN A 7 3.17 -12.57 5.66
N GLY A 8 2.71 -12.88 4.45
CA GLY A 8 2.75 -11.97 3.30
C GLY A 8 1.68 -10.88 3.26
N PHE A 9 0.78 -10.79 4.25
CA PHE A 9 -0.36 -9.83 4.19
C PHE A 9 0.08 -8.36 4.07
N TYR A 10 1.23 -8.00 4.64
CA TYR A 10 1.80 -6.65 4.55
C TYR A 10 2.32 -6.29 3.15
N ILE A 11 2.45 -7.26 2.23
CA ILE A 11 2.93 -7.00 0.86
C ILE A 11 1.91 -6.14 0.09
N GLY A 12 0.61 -6.36 0.31
CA GLY A 12 -0.45 -5.60 -0.34
C GLY A 12 -0.31 -4.07 -0.21
N PRO A 13 -0.26 -3.52 1.03
CA PRO A 13 -0.11 -2.08 1.21
C PRO A 13 1.24 -1.57 0.73
N ILE A 14 2.33 -2.36 0.79
CA ILE A 14 3.63 -1.99 0.21
C ILE A 14 3.52 -1.83 -1.32
N CYS A 15 2.90 -2.79 -2.00
CA CYS A 15 2.69 -2.74 -3.45
C CYS A 15 1.85 -1.52 -3.86
N ILE A 16 0.78 -1.21 -3.13
CA ILE A 16 -0.06 -0.03 -3.40
C ILE A 16 0.74 1.26 -3.18
N ASN A 17 1.48 1.33 -2.07
CA ASN A 17 2.25 2.52 -1.70
C ASN A 17 3.32 2.85 -2.76
N TYR A 18 4.25 1.92 -2.99
CA TYR A 18 5.33 2.14 -3.95
C TYR A 18 4.85 2.19 -5.39
N GLY A 19 3.83 1.40 -5.75
CA GLY A 19 3.22 1.44 -7.08
C GLY A 19 2.64 2.82 -7.38
N PHE A 20 1.83 3.37 -6.46
CA PHE A 20 1.25 4.69 -6.62
C PHE A 20 2.31 5.79 -6.71
N ILE A 21 3.36 5.73 -5.87
CA ILE A 21 4.39 6.75 -5.87
C ILE A 21 5.25 6.67 -7.15
N ALA A 22 5.65 5.47 -7.57
CA ALA A 22 6.46 5.29 -8.77
C ALA A 22 5.72 5.73 -10.04
N PHE A 23 4.47 5.30 -10.22
CA PHE A 23 3.72 5.53 -11.45
C PHE A 23 2.84 6.78 -11.41
N GLY A 24 2.32 7.16 -10.24
CA GLY A 24 1.45 8.31 -10.06
C GLY A 24 2.20 9.61 -9.77
N VAL A 25 3.43 9.55 -9.25
CA VAL A 25 4.20 10.76 -8.89
C VAL A 25 5.53 10.83 -9.62
N ILE A 26 6.40 9.85 -9.45
CA ILE A 26 7.78 9.92 -9.96
C ILE A 26 7.79 9.90 -11.49
N SER A 27 7.06 8.98 -12.12
CA SER A 27 7.04 8.84 -13.58
C SER A 27 6.47 10.10 -14.27
N PRO A 28 5.32 10.67 -13.86
CA PRO A 28 4.83 11.94 -14.42
C PRO A 28 5.80 13.10 -14.23
N LEU A 29 6.43 13.20 -13.04
CA LEU A 29 7.41 14.23 -12.75
C LEU A 29 8.65 14.14 -13.66
N MET A 30 9.12 12.92 -13.92
CA MET A 30 10.22 12.67 -14.86
C MET A 30 9.84 12.97 -16.30
N ILE A 31 8.62 12.60 -16.73
CA ILE A 31 8.11 12.94 -18.07
C ILE A 31 8.06 14.47 -18.25
N LEU A 32 7.65 15.23 -17.24
CA LEU A 32 7.67 16.70 -17.27
C LEU A 32 9.09 17.29 -17.38
N GLY A 33 10.06 16.65 -16.73
CA GLY A 33 11.47 17.04 -16.83
C GLY A 33 12.07 16.76 -18.21
N PHE A 34 11.82 15.56 -18.76
CA PHE A 34 12.33 15.17 -20.08
C PHE A 34 11.63 15.86 -21.25
N SER A 35 10.37 16.29 -21.08
CA SER A 35 9.66 17.11 -22.06
C SER A 35 10.08 18.59 -22.07
N ALA A 36 11.05 18.98 -21.24
CA ALA A 36 11.48 20.36 -21.03
C ALA A 36 10.37 21.32 -20.56
N THR A 37 9.25 20.78 -20.06
CA THR A 37 8.17 21.57 -19.44
C THR A 37 8.62 22.14 -18.10
N LEU A 38 9.39 21.36 -17.35
CA LEU A 38 10.05 21.77 -16.11
C LEU A 38 11.56 21.56 -16.22
N PRO A 39 12.38 22.33 -15.49
CA PRO A 39 13.82 22.12 -15.53
C PRO A 39 14.19 20.77 -14.91
N ILE A 40 15.02 20.00 -15.61
CA ILE A 40 15.38 18.63 -15.24
C ILE A 40 15.97 18.50 -13.83
N VAL A 41 16.72 19.52 -13.38
CA VAL A 41 17.33 19.54 -12.05
C VAL A 41 16.27 19.59 -10.95
N TRP A 42 15.20 20.37 -11.15
CA TRP A 42 14.08 20.46 -10.22
C TRP A 42 13.31 19.15 -10.15
N THR A 43 12.95 18.59 -11.32
CA THR A 43 12.20 17.33 -11.36
C THR A 43 12.98 16.17 -10.77
N LEU A 44 14.29 16.10 -11.02
CA LEU A 44 15.16 15.05 -10.46
C LEU A 44 15.26 15.16 -8.94
N SER A 45 15.50 16.38 -8.43
CA SER A 45 15.58 16.62 -6.98
C SER A 45 14.27 16.31 -6.27
N LEU A 46 13.14 16.73 -6.85
CA LEU A 46 11.81 16.44 -6.32
C LEU A 46 11.46 14.95 -6.38
N SER A 47 11.83 14.24 -7.44
CA SER A 47 11.61 12.78 -7.53
C SER A 47 12.41 12.02 -6.46
N ILE A 48 13.67 12.40 -6.22
CA ILE A 48 14.48 11.80 -5.16
C ILE A 48 13.84 12.08 -3.80
N LEU A 49 13.45 13.33 -3.53
CA LEU A 49 12.80 13.66 -2.26
C LEU A 49 11.48 12.89 -2.09
N ALA A 50 10.67 12.83 -3.15
CA ALA A 50 9.40 12.13 -3.16
C ALA A 50 9.55 10.61 -2.95
N SER A 51 10.61 9.98 -3.44
CA SER A 51 10.83 8.53 -3.28
C SER A 51 11.08 8.10 -1.84
N PHE A 52 11.47 9.02 -0.95
CA PHE A 52 11.65 8.75 0.48
C PHE A 52 10.53 9.33 1.33
N ALA A 53 10.11 10.58 1.07
CA ALA A 53 9.12 11.26 1.90
C ALA A 53 7.70 10.71 1.70
N LEU A 54 7.29 10.47 0.44
CA LEU A 54 5.92 10.06 0.15
C LEU A 54 5.59 8.66 0.65
N PRO A 55 6.47 7.64 0.58
CA PRO A 55 6.12 6.32 1.10
C PRO A 55 5.79 6.34 2.59
N ILE A 56 6.51 7.14 3.36
CA ILE A 56 6.29 7.30 4.80
C ILE A 56 4.93 7.94 5.07
N LEU A 57 4.63 9.06 4.38
CA LEU A 57 3.39 9.80 4.57
C LEU A 57 2.15 9.04 4.05
N PHE A 58 2.31 8.28 2.96
CA PHE A 58 1.22 7.57 2.29
C PHE A 58 0.96 6.18 2.87
N TYR A 59 1.88 5.65 3.69
CA TYR A 59 1.76 4.31 4.26
C TYR A 59 0.43 4.03 4.99
N PRO A 60 -0.07 4.91 5.88
CA PRO A 60 -1.35 4.67 6.56
C PRO A 60 -2.53 4.61 5.57
N PHE A 61 -2.48 5.42 4.53
CA PHE A 61 -3.53 5.45 3.51
C PHE A 61 -3.46 4.22 2.60
N ALA A 62 -2.26 3.75 2.25
CA ALA A 62 -2.08 2.51 1.50
C ALA A 62 -2.63 1.30 2.28
N TRP A 63 -2.48 1.28 3.61
CA TRP A 63 -3.15 0.30 4.47
C TRP A 63 -4.67 0.38 4.41
N SER A 64 -5.23 1.59 4.47
CA SER A 64 -6.67 1.79 4.35
C SER A 64 -7.21 1.27 3.00
N ILE A 65 -6.55 1.61 1.88
CA ILE A 65 -6.93 1.11 0.56
C ILE A 65 -6.79 -0.41 0.48
N TRP A 66 -5.68 -0.96 0.97
CA TRP A 66 -5.45 -2.40 0.96
C TRP A 66 -6.57 -3.14 1.70
N LEU A 67 -6.92 -2.69 2.92
CA LEU A 67 -7.98 -3.28 3.72
C LEU A 67 -9.35 -3.11 3.04
N MET A 68 -9.62 -1.94 2.45
CA MET A 68 -10.84 -1.71 1.68
C MET A 68 -10.96 -2.74 0.54
N LEU A 69 -9.93 -2.87 -0.30
CA LEU A 69 -9.92 -3.84 -1.41
C LEU A 69 -10.03 -5.28 -0.91
N TYR A 70 -9.33 -5.61 0.17
CA TYR A 70 -9.38 -6.92 0.80
C TYR A 70 -10.81 -7.28 1.24
N TYR A 71 -11.47 -6.41 2.00
CA TYR A 71 -12.83 -6.68 2.50
C TYR A 71 -13.92 -6.50 1.44
N LEU A 72 -13.69 -5.74 0.38
CA LEU A 72 -14.59 -5.72 -0.78
C LEU A 72 -14.62 -7.09 -1.47
N CYS A 73 -13.47 -7.74 -1.60
CA CYS A 73 -13.36 -9.08 -2.21
C CYS A 73 -13.76 -10.19 -1.22
N LEU A 74 -13.46 -10.02 0.07
CA LEU A 74 -13.72 -10.99 1.13
C LEU A 74 -14.58 -10.37 2.25
N PRO A 75 -15.85 -10.03 1.98
CA PRO A 75 -16.70 -9.32 2.94
C PRO A 75 -17.03 -10.15 4.19
N LYS A 76 -16.93 -11.49 4.10
CA LYS A 76 -17.17 -12.42 5.23
C LYS A 76 -16.03 -12.46 6.25
N GLU A 77 -14.84 -11.97 5.87
CA GLU A 77 -13.68 -11.86 6.77
C GLU A 77 -13.75 -10.59 7.63
N LEU A 78 -14.64 -9.65 7.29
CA LEU A 78 -14.90 -8.47 8.10
C LEU A 78 -15.53 -8.90 9.43
N TYR A 79 -15.04 -8.34 10.53
CA TYR A 79 -15.40 -8.75 11.90
C TYR A 79 -16.92 -8.89 12.11
N GLU A 80 -17.71 -7.91 11.66
CA GLU A 80 -19.17 -7.90 11.80
C GLU A 80 -19.92 -8.92 10.93
N ASN A 81 -19.28 -9.44 9.87
CA ASN A 81 -19.89 -10.38 8.92
C ASN A 81 -19.43 -11.83 9.14
N ARG A 82 -18.67 -12.07 10.21
CA ARG A 82 -18.12 -13.38 10.53
C ARG A 82 -19.20 -14.35 10.98
N SER A 83 -19.16 -15.57 10.44
CA SER A 83 -19.75 -16.73 11.11
C SER A 83 -18.89 -17.11 12.31
N GLU A 84 -19.50 -17.65 13.36
CA GLU A 84 -18.88 -18.13 14.62
C GLU A 84 -17.59 -18.97 14.45
N ASN A 85 -17.36 -19.52 13.25
CA ASN A 85 -16.21 -20.34 12.88
C ASN A 85 -15.16 -19.58 12.04
N SER A 86 -14.75 -18.37 12.44
CA SER A 86 -13.78 -17.56 11.67
C SER A 86 -12.59 -17.11 12.51
N ASP A 87 -11.37 -17.29 11.97
CA ASP A 87 -10.08 -17.09 12.67
C ASP A 87 -9.95 -15.69 13.27
N ASP A 88 -9.84 -15.59 14.58
CA ASP A 88 -9.64 -14.34 15.32
C ASP A 88 -8.55 -13.49 14.67
N LEU A 89 -8.68 -12.15 14.73
CA LEU A 89 -7.79 -11.16 14.10
C LEU A 89 -6.32 -11.21 14.61
N LEU A 90 -5.94 -12.27 15.29
CA LEU A 90 -4.59 -12.60 15.71
C LEU A 90 -3.73 -12.78 14.46
N PHE A 91 -2.64 -12.05 14.41
CA PHE A 91 -1.59 -12.31 13.45
C PHE A 91 -0.84 -13.56 13.94
N ASP A 92 -0.29 -14.39 13.04
CA ASP A 92 0.62 -15.50 13.44
C ASP A 92 1.84 -14.99 14.27
N GLU A 93 2.04 -13.67 14.38
CA GLU A 93 2.99 -13.05 15.31
C GLU A 93 2.63 -13.26 16.79
N ASP A 94 1.33 -13.43 17.13
CA ASP A 94 0.86 -13.63 18.51
C ASP A 94 1.12 -15.07 19.02
N GLU A 95 1.36 -16.05 18.14
CA GLU A 95 1.70 -17.44 18.52
C GLU A 95 3.17 -17.62 18.97
N ARG A 96 4.01 -16.57 18.90
CA ARG A 96 5.43 -16.64 19.27
C ARG A 96 5.73 -16.24 20.72
N LEU A 97 4.72 -16.18 21.60
CA LEU A 97 4.86 -15.92 23.03
C LEU A 97 4.45 -17.11 23.89
#